data_AF-A0A397VW99-F1
#
_entry.id   AF-A0A397VW99-F1
#
_cell.length_a   1.000
_cell.length_b   1.000
_cell.length_c   1.000
_cell.angle_alpha   90.00
_cell.angle_beta   90.00
_cell.angle_gamma   90.00
#
_symmetry.space_group_name_H-M   'P 1'
#
loop_
_entity.id
_entity.type
_entity.pdbx_description
1 polymer ?
#
loop_
_entity_poly.entity_id
_entity_poly.type
_entity_poly.pdbx_seq_one_letter_code
_entity_poly.pdbx_strand_id
1 'polypeptide(L)'
;MSEVFTGYPPYHDIPHDFSLVTQICLGRRPEIRCKVPQLLLDLMNKCLDAEPQNRPTAKALADKLVKTQAKILQYTIKQIKQN
;
A
#
# COMPACT_ATOMS: atom_id res chain seq x y z
N MET A 1 2.57 5.28 -1.24
CA MET A 1 1.63 4.59 -2.15
C MET A 1 0.18 4.88 -1.79
N SER A 2 -0.25 4.65 -0.55
CA SER A 2 -1.65 4.89 -0.13
C SER A 2 -2.16 6.29 -0.45
N GLU A 3 -1.36 7.33 -0.21
CA GLU A 3 -1.69 8.74 -0.49
C GLU A 3 -2.15 9.00 -1.93
N VAL A 4 -1.61 8.28 -2.91
CA VAL A 4 -2.04 8.38 -4.32
C VAL A 4 -3.50 7.95 -4.50
N PHE A 5 -3.96 6.99 -3.70
CA PHE A 5 -5.32 6.44 -3.78
C PHE A 5 -6.30 7.11 -2.81
N THR A 6 -5.81 7.63 -1.68
CA THR A 6 -6.65 8.27 -0.66
C THR A 6 -6.73 9.78 -0.84
N GLY A 7 -5.72 10.41 -1.45
CA GLY A 7 -5.54 11.86 -1.46
C GLY A 7 -5.12 12.45 -0.11
N TYR A 8 -4.86 11.60 0.89
CA TYR A 8 -4.53 12.00 2.24
C TYR A 8 -3.16 11.48 2.66
N PRO A 9 -2.32 12.32 3.30
CA PRO A 9 -1.06 11.84 3.87
C PRO A 9 -1.33 10.83 4.99
N PRO A 10 -0.36 9.96 5.31
CA PRO A 10 -0.45 9.09 6.49
C PRO A 10 -0.74 9.90 7.75
N TYR A 11 -1.68 9.41 8.57
CA TYR A 11 -2.08 10.06 9.82
C TYR A 11 -2.66 11.49 9.63
N HIS A 12 -3.30 11.78 8.49
CA HIS A 12 -3.94 13.08 8.22
C HIS A 12 -4.95 13.56 9.28
N ASP A 13 -5.53 12.62 10.03
CA ASP A 13 -6.58 12.80 11.03
C ASP A 13 -6.05 12.81 12.48
N ILE A 14 -4.73 12.76 12.66
CA ILE A 14 -4.08 12.69 13.97
C ILE A 14 -3.10 13.86 14.11
N PRO A 15 -3.01 14.54 15.26
CA PRO A 15 -1.99 15.56 15.50
C PRO A 15 -0.55 15.03 15.31
N HIS A 16 0.30 15.80 14.62
CA HIS A 16 1.71 15.43 14.37
C HIS A 16 2.60 15.88 15.53
N ASP A 17 2.38 15.27 16.70
CA ASP A 17 3.07 15.59 17.94
C ASP A 17 3.99 14.45 18.42
N PHE A 18 4.61 14.66 19.57
CA PHE A 18 5.51 13.67 20.19
C PHE A 18 4.81 12.34 20.54
N SER A 19 3.49 12.37 20.80
CA SER A 19 2.71 11.15 21.06
C SER A 19 2.64 10.28 19.82
N LEU A 20 2.36 10.88 18.65
CA LEU A 20 2.34 10.15 17.38
C LEU A 20 3.72 9.57 17.05
N VAL A 21 4.79 10.36 17.20
CA VAL A 21 6.18 9.90 16.97
C VAL A 21 6.49 8.69 17.86
N THR A 22 6.18 8.77 19.15
CA THR A 22 6.40 7.67 20.11
C THR A 22 5.67 6.41 19.66
N GLN A 23 4.41 6.52 19.25
CA GLN A 23 3.63 5.37 18.79
C GLN A 23 4.23 4.74 17.52
N ILE A 24 4.73 5.54 16.57
CA ILE A 24 5.40 5.03 15.35
C ILE A 24 6.67 4.26 15.70
N CYS A 25 7.48 4.79 16.62
CA CYS A 25 8.68 4.13 17.13
C CYS A 25 8.35 2.79 17.82
N LEU A 26 7.20 2.71 18.51
CA LEU A 26 6.68 1.48 19.12
C LEU A 26 5.98 0.53 18.13
N GLY A 27 6.08 0.80 16.82
CA GLY A 27 5.58 -0.09 15.79
C GLY A 27 4.21 0.27 15.23
N ARG A 28 3.59 1.39 15.62
CA ARG A 28 2.37 1.88 14.96
C ARG A 28 2.66 2.14 13.48
N ARG A 29 1.76 1.68 12.61
CA ARG A 29 1.81 1.88 11.16
C ARG A 29 0.51 2.48 10.67
N PRO A 30 0.52 3.23 9.55
CA PRO A 30 -0.70 3.76 8.98
C PRO A 30 -1.63 2.63 8.55
N GLU A 31 -2.93 2.79 8.81
CA GLU A 31 -3.93 1.89 8.25
C GLU A 31 -4.31 2.35 6.84
N ILE A 32 -4.28 1.42 5.88
CA ILE A 32 -4.63 1.71 4.49
C ILE A 32 -6.11 1.42 4.27
N ARG A 33 -6.93 2.47 4.25
CA ARG A 33 -8.37 2.39 3.97
C ARG A 33 -8.68 2.94 2.58
N CYS A 34 -8.38 2.19 1.53
CA CYS A 34 -8.71 2.57 0.15
C CYS A 34 -9.31 1.40 -0.63
N LYS A 35 -10.18 1.72 -1.60
CA LYS A 35 -10.77 0.74 -2.52
C LYS A 35 -9.81 0.50 -3.68
N VAL A 36 -8.96 -0.51 -3.54
CA VAL A 36 -8.00 -0.95 -4.56
C VAL A 36 -8.02 -2.48 -4.70
N PRO A 37 -7.50 -3.05 -5.80
CA PRO A 37 -7.34 -4.50 -5.90
C PRO A 37 -6.53 -5.07 -4.72
N GLN A 38 -6.94 -6.22 -4.18
CA GLN A 38 -6.32 -6.84 -3.00
C GLN A 38 -4.80 -7.02 -3.16
N LEU A 39 -4.34 -7.41 -4.36
CA LEU A 39 -2.92 -7.56 -4.68
C LEU A 39 -2.11 -6.28 -4.43
N LEU A 40 -2.70 -5.12 -4.69
CA LEU A 40 -2.06 -3.84 -4.44
C LEU A 40 -2.11 -3.45 -2.96
N LEU A 41 -3.23 -3.72 -2.29
CA LEU A 41 -3.37 -3.53 -0.84
C LEU A 41 -2.32 -4.35 -0.07
N ASP A 42 -2.17 -5.63 -0.40
CA ASP A 42 -1.17 -6.52 0.20
C ASP A 42 0.26 -6.00 -0.02
N LEU A 43 0.54 -5.46 -1.20
CA LEU A 43 1.86 -4.89 -1.51
C LEU A 43 2.13 -3.63 -0.68
N MET A 44 1.15 -2.74 -0.54
CA MET A 44 1.28 -1.55 0.28
C MET A 44 1.44 -1.90 1.77
N ASN A 45 0.68 -2.87 2.27
CA ASN A 45 0.82 -3.37 3.65
C ASN A 45 2.21 -3.97 3.89
N LYS A 46 2.75 -4.73 2.94
CA LYS A 46 4.09 -5.30 3.05
C LYS A 46 5.20 -4.24 3.07
N CYS A 47 4.99 -3.07 2.45
CA CYS A 47 5.90 -1.94 2.58
C CYS A 47 5.86 -1.28 3.97
N LEU A 48 4.74 -1.41 4.68
CA LEU A 48 4.52 -0.85 6.01
C LEU A 48 4.83 -1.86 7.13
N ASP A 49 5.41 -3.02 6.82
CA ASP A 49 5.70 -4.05 7.82
C ASP A 49 6.49 -3.45 9.00
N ALA A 50 6.08 -3.82 10.21
CA ALA A 50 6.72 -3.36 11.44
C ALA A 50 8.20 -3.74 11.43
N GLU A 51 8.49 -4.97 10.99
CA GLU A 51 9.78 -5.59 10.86
C GLU A 51 10.49 -5.14 9.55
N PRO A 52 11.59 -4.38 9.62
CA PRO A 52 12.26 -3.85 8.43
C PRO A 52 12.69 -4.93 7.42
N GLN A 53 13.09 -6.11 7.89
CA GLN A 53 13.52 -7.25 7.07
C GLN A 53 12.41 -7.83 6.18
N ASN A 54 11.14 -7.62 6.54
CA ASN A 54 10.01 -8.09 5.75
C ASN A 54 9.65 -7.14 4.60
N ARG A 55 10.17 -5.91 4.63
CA ARG A 55 9.89 -4.89 3.62
C ARG A 55 10.59 -5.23 2.31
N PRO A 56 9.93 -5.02 1.15
CA PRO A 56 10.56 -5.24 -0.13
C PRO A 56 11.62 -4.15 -0.39
N THR A 57 12.69 -4.53 -1.10
CA THR A 57 13.57 -3.53 -1.71
C THR A 57 12.82 -2.76 -2.79
N ALA A 58 13.31 -1.56 -3.14
CA ALA A 58 12.71 -0.76 -4.21
C ALA A 58 12.64 -1.53 -5.54
N LYS A 59 13.68 -2.31 -5.87
CA LYS A 59 13.70 -3.18 -7.06
C LYS A 59 12.62 -4.25 -7.00
N ALA A 60 12.52 -4.98 -5.89
CA ALA A 60 11.49 -6.02 -5.73
C ALA A 60 10.07 -5.43 -5.74
N LEU A 61 9.88 -4.23 -5.21
CA LEU A 61 8.61 -3.50 -5.26
C LEU A 61 8.23 -3.13 -6.70
N ALA A 62 9.16 -2.55 -7.47
CA ALA A 62 8.93 -2.20 -8.87
C ALA A 62 8.54 -3.42 -9.71
N ASP A 63 9.27 -4.54 -9.56
CA ASP A 63 8.96 -5.80 -10.25
C ASP A 63 7.55 -6.31 -9.90
N LYS A 64 7.16 -6.22 -8.63
CA LYS A 64 5.81 -6.62 -8.18
C LYS A 64 4.72 -5.69 -8.72
N LEU A 65 4.97 -4.39 -8.80
CA LEU A 65 4.03 -3.41 -9.35
C LEU A 65 3.76 -3.68 -10.83
N VAL A 66 4.81 -3.90 -11.63
CA VAL A 66 4.66 -4.24 -13.07
C VAL A 66 3.85 -5.52 -13.26
N LYS A 67 4.15 -6.57 -12.48
CA LYS A 67 3.39 -7.83 -12.52
C LYS A 67 1.93 -7.63 -12.11
N THR A 68 1.67 -6.82 -11.09
CA THR A 68 0.32 -6.51 -10.61
C THR A 68 -0.47 -5.75 -11.67
N GLN A 69 0.15 -4.76 -12.32
CA GLN A 69 -0.45 -4.01 -13.42
C GLN A 69 -0.85 -4.91 -14.59
N ALA A 70 0.04 -5.84 -14.98
CA ALA A 70 -0.25 -6.80 -16.04
C ALA A 70 -1.45 -7.71 -15.69
N LYS A 71 -1.51 -8.21 -14.44
CA LYS A 71 -2.62 -9.05 -13.96
C LYS A 71 -3.96 -8.30 -13.94
N ILE A 72 -3.97 -7.06 -13.44
CA ILE A 72 -5.17 -6.22 -13.41
C ILE A 72 -5.66 -5.97 -14.83
N LEU A 73 -4.77 -5.58 -15.75
CA LEU A 73 -5.13 -5.34 -17.14
C LEU A 73 -5.72 -6.59 -17.81
N GLN A 74 -5.10 -7.75 -17.62
CA GLN A 74 -5.61 -9.01 -18.16
C GLN A 74 -7.00 -9.36 -17.61
N TYR A 75 -7.21 -9.19 -16.31
CA TYR A 75 -8.52 -9.39 -15.68
C TYR A 75 -9.57 -8.44 -16.26
N THR A 76 -9.27 -7.15 -16.37
CA THR A 76 -10.18 -6.16 -16.95
C THR A 76 -10.53 -6.48 -18.41
N ILE A 77 -9.55 -6.83 -19.24
CA ILE A 77 -9.79 -7.23 -20.64
C ILE A 77 -10.70 -8.46 -20.70
N LYS A 78 -10.50 -9.45 -19.82
CA LYS A 78 -11.34 -10.65 -19.76
C LYS A 78 -12.78 -10.29 -19.41
N GLN A 79 -13.01 -9.40 -18.44
CA GLN A 79 -14.36 -8.98 -18.05
C GLN A 79 -15.07 -8.21 -19.17
N ILE A 80 -14.35 -7.33 -19.89
CA ILE A 80 -14.92 -6.60 -21.04
C ILE A 80 -15.34 -7.54 -22.17
N LYS A 81 -14.57 -8.61 -22.42
CA LYS A 81 -14.90 -9.60 -23.47
C LYS A 81 -16.03 -10.57 -23.10
N GLN A 82 -16.47 -10.57 -21.84
CA GLN A 82 -17.54 -11.45 -21.33
C GLN A 82 -18.89 -10.74 -21.23
N ASN A 83 -18.92 -9.42 -21.46
CA ASN A 83 -20.11 -8.59 -21.62
C ASN A 83 -20.33 -8.24 -23.09
#